data_AF-W1XBQ3-F1
#
_entry.id   AF-W1XBQ3-F1
#
_cell.length_a   1.000
_cell.length_b   1.000
_cell.length_c   1.000
_cell.angle_alpha   90.00
_cell.angle_beta   90.00
_cell.angle_gamma   90.00
#
_symmetry.space_group_name_H-M   'P 1'
#
loop_
_entity.id
_entity.type
_entity.pdbx_description
1 polymer ?
#
loop_
_entity_poly.entity_id
_entity_poly.type
_entity_poly.pdbx_seq_one_letter_code
_entity_poly.pdbx_strand_id
1 'polypeptide(L)'
;EQPEITDYFEPWTYDYETLIHTGRKNNQPVARPRSLLTKQKMEVTWGPNWDDDLAGGHHAREDVNLAKMGDDIVFDYEEVFMRYLPRLCNHCLNPACVAACPSGAIYKRDED
;
A
#
# COMPACT_ATOMS: atom_id res chain seq x y z
N GLU A 1 0.32 13.70 -12.90
CA GLU A 1 1.69 13.44 -12.41
C GLU A 1 1.86 11.92 -12.33
N GLN A 2 3.09 11.43 -12.49
CA GLN A 2 3.39 10.00 -12.42
C GLN A 2 3.65 9.66 -10.94
N PRO A 3 2.94 8.68 -10.32
CA PRO A 3 3.26 8.26 -8.97
C PRO A 3 4.62 7.56 -8.92
N GLU A 4 5.36 7.82 -7.85
CA GLU A 4 6.67 7.25 -7.56
C GLU A 4 6.53 5.98 -6.71
N ILE A 5 7.60 5.19 -6.61
CA ILE A 5 7.57 3.93 -5.82
C ILE A 5 7.23 4.15 -4.35
N THR A 6 7.60 5.32 -3.81
CA THR A 6 7.32 5.72 -2.43
C THR A 6 5.85 6.05 -2.19
N ASP A 7 5.09 6.38 -3.22
CA ASP A 7 3.64 6.59 -3.13
C ASP A 7 2.89 5.25 -2.99
N TYR A 8 3.53 4.15 -3.39
CA TYR A 8 3.05 2.79 -3.17
C TYR A 8 3.67 2.18 -1.92
N PHE A 9 4.89 1.66 -2.04
CA PHE A 9 5.79 1.17 -0.99
C PHE A 9 7.06 0.61 -1.64
N GLU A 10 8.19 0.60 -0.93
CA GLU A 10 9.36 -0.18 -1.37
C GLU A 10 9.12 -1.67 -1.07
N PRO A 11 9.02 -2.55 -2.07
CA PRO A 11 8.73 -3.96 -1.83
C PRO A 11 9.88 -4.66 -1.11
N TRP A 12 9.56 -5.50 -0.13
CA TRP A 12 10.55 -6.21 0.69
C TRP A 12 10.33 -7.72 0.76
N THR A 13 11.38 -8.41 1.18
CA THR A 13 11.37 -9.82 1.59
C THR A 13 12.16 -9.97 2.89
N TYR A 14 12.32 -11.18 3.42
CA TYR A 14 13.09 -11.42 4.65
C TYR A 14 14.22 -12.42 4.43
N ASP A 15 15.29 -12.25 5.20
CA ASP A 15 16.46 -13.15 5.21
C ASP A 15 16.16 -14.43 6.00
N TYR A 16 15.32 -15.30 5.45
CA TYR A 16 14.91 -16.55 6.11
C TYR A 16 16.06 -17.54 6.30
N GLU A 17 17.04 -17.54 5.40
CA GLU A 17 18.22 -18.40 5.46
C GLU A 17 19.02 -18.19 6.76
N THR A 18 19.02 -16.97 7.29
CA THR A 18 19.60 -16.68 8.61
C THR A 18 18.98 -17.52 9.73
N LEU A 19 17.71 -17.92 9.64
CA LEU A 19 17.07 -18.77 10.63
C LEU A 19 17.51 -20.24 10.53
N ILE A 20 17.83 -20.70 9.32
CA ILE A 20 18.10 -22.12 9.01
C ILE A 20 19.59 -22.43 9.17
N HIS A 21 20.45 -21.53 8.69
CA HIS A 21 21.88 -21.80 8.54
C HIS A 21 22.75 -21.16 9.64
N THR A 22 22.18 -20.33 10.51
CA THR A 22 22.94 -19.74 11.60
C THR A 22 23.26 -20.79 12.67
N GLY A 23 24.56 -21.02 12.90
CA GLY A 23 25.04 -21.83 14.03
C GLY A 23 24.75 -21.17 15.39
N ARG A 24 25.20 -21.80 16.48
CA ARG A 24 24.96 -21.32 17.84
C ARG A 24 25.49 -19.89 18.04
N LYS A 25 24.61 -18.99 18.52
CA LYS A 25 24.90 -17.59 18.85
C LYS A 25 24.41 -17.29 20.28
N ASN A 26 24.89 -16.19 20.85
CA ASN A 26 24.42 -15.68 22.15
C ASN A 26 23.00 -15.10 22.07
N ASN A 27 22.63 -14.58 20.90
CA ASN A 27 21.31 -14.01 20.64
C ASN A 27 20.59 -14.85 19.58
N GLN A 28 19.27 -14.96 19.72
CA GLN A 28 18.43 -15.66 18.76
C GLN A 28 18.51 -14.98 17.37
N PRO A 29 18.71 -15.73 16.27
CA PRO A 29 18.66 -15.17 14.92
C PRO A 29 17.24 -14.70 14.57
N VAL A 30 17.15 -13.64 13.77
CA VAL A 30 15.88 -13.09 13.27
C VAL A 30 16.03 -12.87 11.77
N ALA A 31 14.98 -13.20 11.00
CA ALA A 31 14.91 -12.89 9.59
C ALA A 31 14.62 -11.39 9.42
N ARG A 32 15.65 -10.62 9.04
CA ARG A 32 15.52 -9.17 8.86
C ARG A 32 15.00 -8.82 7.46
N PRO A 33 14.24 -7.73 7.31
CA PRO A 33 13.74 -7.30 6.01
C PRO A 33 14.88 -6.85 5.08
N ARG A 34 14.69 -7.12 3.80
CA ARG A 34 15.57 -6.73 2.69
C ARG A 34 14.75 -6.20 1.54
N SER A 35 15.22 -5.13 0.94
CA SER A 35 14.60 -4.55 -0.26
C SER A 35 14.63 -5.53 -1.42
N LEU A 36 13.49 -5.69 -2.10
CA LEU A 36 13.44 -6.43 -3.36
C LEU A 36 14.05 -5.64 -4.52
N LEU A 37 14.18 -4.31 -4.39
CA LEU A 37 14.79 -3.43 -5.39
C LEU A 37 16.32 -3.43 -5.28
N THR A 38 16.85 -3.14 -4.09
CA THR A 38 18.29 -2.92 -3.87
C THR A 38 19.02 -4.12 -3.27
N LYS A 39 18.29 -5.12 -2.76
CA LYS A 39 18.80 -6.27 -1.99
C LYS A 39 19.46 -5.92 -0.66
N GLN A 40 19.50 -4.64 -0.30
CA GLN A 40 20.07 -4.16 0.95
C GLN A 40 19.11 -4.40 2.11
N LYS A 41 19.67 -4.41 3.33
CA LYS A 41 18.86 -4.36 4.54
C LYS A 41 18.10 -3.04 4.58
N MET A 42 16.88 -3.07 5.08
CA MET A 42 16.03 -1.89 5.19
C MET A 42 15.22 -1.94 6.49
N GLU A 43 14.57 -0.84 6.81
CA GLU A 43 13.48 -0.81 7.79
C GLU A 43 12.15 -0.68 7.04
N VAL A 44 11.11 -1.36 7.51
CA VAL A 44 9.78 -1.28 6.89
C VAL A 44 9.03 -0.12 7.53
N THR A 45 8.76 0.93 6.75
CA THR A 45 8.09 2.14 7.22
C THR A 45 6.75 2.41 6.53
N TRP A 46 6.41 1.64 5.51
CA TRP A 46 5.18 1.76 4.75
C TRP A 46 4.82 0.45 4.05
N GLY A 47 3.56 0.28 3.64
CA GLY A 47 3.06 -0.92 2.97
C GLY A 47 1.70 -0.68 2.29
N PRO A 48 1.25 -1.60 1.43
CA PRO A 48 0.04 -1.41 0.62
C PRO A 48 -1.27 -1.40 1.43
N ASN A 49 -1.21 -1.81 2.70
CA ASN A 49 -2.33 -1.83 3.64
C ASN A 49 -1.89 -1.30 5.01
N TRP A 50 -1.13 -0.19 5.03
CA TRP A 50 -0.48 0.32 6.23
C TRP A 50 -1.46 0.82 7.30
N ASP A 51 -2.54 1.47 6.86
CA ASP A 51 -3.54 2.10 7.73
C ASP A 51 -4.74 1.16 8.02
N ASP A 52 -4.53 -0.16 7.91
CA ASP A 52 -5.52 -1.19 8.21
C ASP A 52 -6.09 -1.02 9.62
N ASP A 53 -7.39 -1.31 9.78
CA ASP A 53 -8.10 -1.24 11.06
C ASP A 53 -7.83 0.05 11.87
N LEU A 54 -7.80 1.19 11.18
CA LEU A 54 -7.59 2.55 11.73
C LEU A 54 -6.19 2.83 12.30
N ALA A 55 -5.19 2.00 11.99
CA ALA A 55 -3.81 2.17 12.49
C ALA A 55 -3.17 3.52 12.11
N GLY A 56 -3.64 4.12 11.00
CA GLY A 56 -3.15 5.38 10.47
C GLY A 56 -3.84 6.64 10.98
N GLY A 57 -4.52 6.64 12.13
CA GLY A 57 -5.52 7.66 12.55
C GLY A 57 -5.23 9.16 12.28
N HIS A 58 -3.98 9.58 12.11
CA HIS A 58 -3.61 10.91 11.62
C HIS A 58 -3.95 11.16 10.13
N HIS A 59 -3.81 10.16 9.27
CA HIS A 59 -4.17 10.19 7.85
C HIS A 59 -5.68 10.20 7.60
N ALA A 60 -6.49 9.81 8.58
CA ALA A 60 -7.95 9.67 8.38
C ALA A 60 -8.62 10.99 7.97
N ARG A 61 -8.14 12.13 8.47
CA ARG A 61 -8.67 13.46 8.10
C ARG A 61 -8.28 13.89 6.68
N GLU A 62 -7.24 13.28 6.12
CA GLU A 62 -6.75 13.55 4.77
C GLU A 62 -7.52 12.74 3.70
N ASP A 63 -8.45 11.85 4.12
CA ASP A 63 -9.32 11.14 3.18
C ASP A 63 -10.15 12.14 2.36
N VAL A 64 -10.01 12.04 1.04
CA VAL A 64 -10.72 12.88 0.06
C VAL A 64 -12.25 12.83 0.21
N ASN A 65 -12.82 11.73 0.71
CA ASN A 65 -14.26 11.62 0.97
C ASN A 65 -14.70 12.47 2.15
N LEU A 66 -13.78 12.77 3.06
CA LEU A 66 -14.03 13.52 4.29
C LEU A 66 -13.69 15.01 4.14
N ALA A 67 -13.19 15.47 2.98
CA ALA A 67 -12.74 16.85 2.78
C ALA A 67 -13.75 17.96 3.17
N LYS A 68 -15.06 17.66 3.23
CA LYS A 68 -16.11 18.61 3.66
C LYS A 68 -16.49 18.53 5.14
N MET A 69 -16.05 17.51 5.87
CA MET A 69 -16.43 17.24 7.26
C MET A 69 -15.26 16.77 8.14
N GLY A 70 -14.04 16.63 7.59
CA GLY A 70 -12.89 16.02 8.26
C GLY A 70 -12.47 16.77 9.53
N ASP A 71 -12.63 18.09 9.54
CA ASP A 71 -12.39 18.95 10.71
C ASP A 71 -13.45 18.77 11.80
N ASP A 72 -14.67 18.39 11.43
CA ASP A 72 -15.78 18.11 12.35
C ASP A 72 -15.71 16.68 12.94
N ILE A 73 -14.84 15.81 12.40
CA ILE A 73 -14.62 14.47 12.93
C ILE A 73 -13.92 14.57 14.28
N VAL A 74 -14.71 14.36 15.34
CA VAL A 74 -14.22 14.15 16.68
C VAL A 74 -13.66 12.74 16.75
N PHE A 75 -12.38 12.62 17.12
CA PHE A 75 -11.77 11.32 17.45
C PHE A 75 -12.20 10.89 18.85
N ASP A 76 -13.52 10.80 19.06
CA ASP A 76 -14.09 10.25 20.27
C ASP A 76 -14.20 8.73 20.13
N TYR A 77 -13.76 8.00 21.15
CA TYR A 77 -13.64 6.54 21.05
C TYR A 77 -15.01 5.88 20.79
N GLU A 78 -16.05 6.45 21.39
CA GLU A 78 -17.44 6.02 21.30
C GLU A 78 -18.06 6.25 19.90
N GLU A 79 -17.50 7.14 19.10
CA GLU A 79 -18.00 7.50 17.76
C GLU A 79 -17.09 6.98 16.62
N VAL A 80 -16.10 6.15 16.95
CA VAL A 80 -15.21 5.54 15.97
C VAL A 80 -15.98 4.65 15.00
N PHE A 81 -15.75 4.85 13.71
CA PHE A 81 -16.26 3.98 12.66
C PHE A 81 -15.16 3.60 11.67
N MET A 82 -15.32 2.44 11.05
CA MET A 82 -14.49 2.00 9.93
C MET A 82 -15.32 1.21 8.91
N ARG A 83 -14.85 1.21 7.67
CA ARG A 83 -15.41 0.42 6.57
C ARG A 83 -14.26 -0.08 5.69
N TYR A 84 -14.43 -1.27 5.13
CA TYR A 84 -13.50 -1.80 4.13
C TYR A 84 -13.91 -1.35 2.72
N LEU A 85 -12.93 -1.01 1.90
CA LEU A 85 -13.13 -0.58 0.50
C LEU A 85 -12.30 -1.46 -0.46
N PRO A 86 -12.78 -2.65 -0.83
CA PRO A 86 -12.14 -3.45 -1.87
C PRO A 86 -12.31 -2.79 -3.23
N ARG A 87 -11.22 -2.66 -4.01
CA ARG A 87 -11.22 -2.04 -5.35
C ARG A 87 -10.38 -2.83 -6.34
N LEU A 88 -10.71 -2.68 -7.61
CA LEU A 88 -10.02 -3.26 -8.77
C LEU A 88 -10.17 -2.33 -9.98
N CYS A 89 -9.64 -2.73 -11.14
CA CYS A 89 -9.88 -2.02 -12.39
C CYS A 89 -11.38 -2.02 -12.72
N ASN A 90 -12.00 -0.86 -12.95
CA ASN A 90 -13.45 -0.78 -13.17
C ASN A 90 -13.91 -1.17 -14.59
N HIS A 91 -13.00 -1.52 -15.51
CA HIS A 91 -13.32 -1.86 -16.91
C HIS A 91 -14.32 -0.89 -17.56
N CYS A 92 -14.09 0.41 -17.38
CA CYS A 92 -15.02 1.48 -17.73
C CYS A 92 -15.48 1.43 -19.20
N LEU A 93 -16.71 1.87 -19.46
CA LEU A 93 -17.23 2.06 -20.82
C LEU A 93 -16.47 3.12 -21.61
N ASN A 94 -16.03 4.20 -20.93
CA ASN A 94 -15.17 5.24 -21.49
C ASN A 94 -13.86 5.31 -20.68
N PRO A 95 -12.90 4.41 -20.94
CA PRO A 95 -11.70 4.26 -20.12
C PRO A 95 -10.65 5.33 -20.43
N ALA A 96 -10.37 6.20 -19.45
CA ALA A 96 -9.34 7.24 -19.57
C ALA A 96 -7.94 6.68 -19.90
N CYS A 97 -7.61 5.48 -19.40
CA CYS A 97 -6.34 4.83 -19.71
C CYS A 97 -6.18 4.49 -21.20
N VAL A 98 -7.25 4.07 -21.88
CA VAL A 98 -7.23 3.82 -23.32
C VAL A 98 -7.05 5.13 -24.07
N ALA A 99 -7.82 6.17 -23.71
CA ALA A 99 -7.75 7.47 -24.38
C ALA A 99 -6.38 8.16 -24.21
N ALA A 100 -5.70 7.96 -23.08
CA ALA A 100 -4.43 8.59 -22.78
C ALA A 100 -3.21 7.87 -23.40
N CYS A 101 -3.33 6.61 -23.82
CA CYS A 101 -2.20 5.82 -24.31
C CYS A 101 -1.80 6.26 -25.73
N PRO A 102 -0.63 6.92 -25.93
CA PRO A 102 -0.27 7.49 -27.23
C PRO A 102 0.04 6.44 -28.31
N SER A 103 0.40 5.22 -27.91
CA SER A 103 0.68 4.12 -28.83
C SER A 103 -0.55 3.30 -29.22
N GLY A 104 -1.69 3.51 -28.56
CA GLY A 104 -2.89 2.67 -28.75
C GLY A 104 -2.73 1.22 -28.27
N ALA A 105 -1.80 0.95 -27.34
CA ALA A 105 -1.51 -0.41 -26.87
C ALA A 105 -2.58 -0.97 -25.91
N ILE A 106 -3.49 -0.13 -25.41
CA ILE A 106 -4.57 -0.52 -24.49
C ILE A 106 -5.88 -0.50 -25.28
N TYR A 107 -6.69 -1.55 -25.14
CA TYR A 107 -8.00 -1.65 -25.78
C TYR A 107 -9.01 -2.32 -24.83
N LYS A 108 -10.31 -2.05 -25.06
CA LYS A 108 -11.39 -2.83 -24.46
C LYS A 108 -11.79 -3.90 -25.47
N ARG A 109 -11.84 -5.16 -25.02
CA ARG A 109 -12.27 -6.29 -25.85
C ARG A 109 -13.75 -6.13 -26.19
N ASP A 110 -14.15 -6.55 -27.39
CA ASP A 110 -15.54 -6.42 -27.85
C ASP A 110 -16.45 -7.43 -27.14
N GLU A 111 -15.89 -8.55 -26.71
CA GLU A 111 -16.59 -9.57 -25.95
C GLU A 111 -16.69 -9.31 -24.43
N ASP A 112 -16.01 -8.27 -23.91
CA ASP A 112 -16.04 -7.84 -22.49
C ASP A 112 -17.02 -6.68 -22.27
#